data_AF-A0A8T1H034-F1
#
_entry.id   AF-A0A8T1H034-F1
#
_cell.length_a   1.000
_cell.length_b   1.000
_cell.length_c   1.000
_cell.angle_alpha   90.00
_cell.angle_beta   90.00
_cell.angle_gamma   90.00
#
_symmetry.space_group_name_H-M   'P 1'
#
loop_
_entity.id
_entity.type
_entity.pdbx_description
1 polymer ?
#
loop_
_entity_poly.entity_id
_entity_poly.type
_entity_poly.pdbx_seq_one_letter_code
_entity_poly.pdbx_strand_id
1 'polypeptide(L)'
;YKDKWAIMYAWYFPKGRQYIRKYKSGHRHFWSYAIVWTDSPNPDNSTILGVSMPSGIGYMKRALPTFKYVIDGTAVKFDSYRSFWGGRMGIRLTKKSGDTQDLTTWEQLTEKFAIR
;
A
#
# COMPACT_ATOMS: atom_id res chain seq x y z
N TYR A 1 -3.23 10.46 -14.23
CA TYR A 1 -2.80 9.54 -15.31
C TYR A 1 -4.02 9.04 -16.07
N LYS A 2 -4.10 9.31 -17.38
CA LYS A 2 -5.29 8.98 -18.21
C LYS A 2 -6.60 9.49 -17.56
N ASP A 3 -6.60 10.75 -17.15
CA ASP A 3 -7.73 11.44 -16.50
C ASP A 3 -8.21 10.82 -15.19
N LYS A 4 -7.37 9.99 -14.57
CA LYS A 4 -7.59 9.45 -13.22
C LYS A 4 -6.59 10.03 -12.25
N TRP A 5 -7.03 10.20 -11.02
CA TRP A 5 -6.17 10.61 -9.92
C TRP A 5 -5.59 9.39 -9.21
N ALA A 6 -4.41 9.54 -8.65
CA ALA A 6 -3.67 8.45 -8.01
C ALA A 6 -3.10 8.95 -6.68
N ILE A 7 -3.49 8.29 -5.60
CA ILE A 7 -3.02 8.59 -4.25
C ILE A 7 -2.15 7.40 -3.82
N MET A 8 -0.85 7.65 -3.62
CA MET A 8 0.07 6.63 -3.16
C MET A 8 0.19 6.70 -1.64
N TYR A 9 -0.15 5.60 -0.98
CA TYR A 9 0.11 5.38 0.44
C TYR A 9 1.36 4.52 0.56
N ALA A 10 2.31 4.92 1.41
CA ALA A 10 3.54 4.20 1.65
C ALA A 10 3.72 3.90 3.14
N TRP A 11 4.26 2.72 3.44
CA TRP A 11 4.54 2.27 4.80
C TRP A 11 6.00 1.85 4.91
N TYR A 12 6.64 2.31 5.98
CA TYR A 12 7.96 1.88 6.37
C TYR A 12 7.90 0.86 7.51
N PHE A 13 8.65 -0.23 7.34
CA PHE A 13 8.85 -1.26 8.34
C PHE A 13 10.35 -1.36 8.65
N PRO A 14 10.79 -1.31 9.92
CA PRO A 14 12.21 -1.40 10.27
C PRO A 14 12.89 -2.69 9.76
N LYS A 15 12.12 -3.77 9.59
CA LYS A 15 12.59 -5.07 9.12
C LYS A 15 11.60 -5.66 8.12
N GLY A 16 12.11 -6.24 7.04
CA GLY A 16 11.34 -7.03 6.07
C GLY A 16 11.76 -8.49 6.10
N ARG A 17 10.82 -9.39 5.79
CA ARG A 17 11.13 -10.81 5.61
C ARG A 17 11.21 -11.15 4.13
N GLN A 18 12.29 -11.81 3.73
CA GLN A 18 12.49 -12.38 2.40
C GLN A 18 13.43 -13.57 2.54
N TYR A 19 13.10 -14.69 1.90
CA TYR A 19 14.04 -15.80 1.81
C TYR A 19 15.21 -15.41 0.90
N ILE A 20 16.43 -15.54 1.42
CA ILE A 20 17.66 -15.26 0.66
C ILE A 20 18.40 -16.57 0.38
N ARG A 21 18.73 -17.33 1.43
CA ARG A 21 19.34 -18.68 1.33
C ARG A 21 19.13 -19.45 2.63
N LYS A 22 19.55 -20.73 2.66
CA LYS A 22 19.53 -21.56 3.87
C LYS A 22 20.17 -20.81 5.06
N TYR A 23 19.43 -20.73 6.18
CA TYR A 23 19.78 -20.00 7.41
C TYR A 23 19.92 -18.47 7.31
N LYS A 24 19.60 -17.84 6.17
CA LYS A 24 19.62 -16.38 6.01
C LYS A 24 18.29 -15.90 5.43
N SER A 25 17.55 -15.15 6.25
CA SER A 25 16.27 -14.56 5.86
C SER A 25 16.09 -13.16 6.40
N GLY A 26 15.44 -12.32 5.62
CA GLY A 26 15.09 -10.95 5.97
C GLY A 26 16.16 -9.93 5.60
N HIS A 27 15.77 -8.67 5.73
CA HIS A 27 16.60 -7.50 5.46
C HIS A 27 16.13 -6.33 6.34
N ARG A 28 17.03 -5.37 6.58
CA ARG A 28 16.68 -4.09 7.21
C ARG A 28 15.99 -3.20 6.18
N HIS A 29 15.12 -2.31 6.68
CA HIS A 29 14.41 -1.30 5.89
C HIS A 29 13.52 -1.94 4.81
N PHE A 30 12.24 -2.09 5.12
CA PHE A 30 11.27 -2.54 4.14
C PHE A 30 10.24 -1.45 3.91
N TRP A 31 10.10 -1.06 2.65
CA TRP A 31 9.07 -0.16 2.19
C TRP A 31 8.03 -0.96 1.42
N SER A 32 6.76 -0.63 1.65
CA SER A 32 5.67 -1.07 0.82
C SER A 32 4.74 0.09 0.53
N TYR A 33 3.90 -0.07 -0.48
CA TYR A 33 2.99 0.99 -0.89
C TYR A 33 1.72 0.40 -1.49
N ALA A 34 0.69 1.22 -1.60
CA ALA A 34 -0.50 0.97 -2.39
C ALA A 34 -0.89 2.25 -3.10
N ILE A 35 -1.42 2.13 -4.32
CA ILE A 35 -1.95 3.25 -5.09
C ILE A 35 -3.46 3.10 -5.15
N VAL A 36 -4.18 4.07 -4.60
CA VAL A 36 -5.62 4.19 -4.72
C VAL A 36 -5.91 5.09 -5.93
N TRP A 37 -6.66 4.55 -6.88
CA TRP A 37 -7.07 5.26 -8.09
C TRP A 37 -8.46 5.84 -7.88
N THR A 38 -8.63 7.12 -8.19
CA THR A 38 -9.91 7.80 -8.07
C THR A 38 -10.27 8.56 -9.35
N ASP A 39 -11.54 8.93 -9.48
CA ASP A 39 -12.09 9.69 -10.62
C ASP A 39 -11.84 11.21 -10.53
N SER A 40 -11.55 11.72 -9.33
CA SER A 40 -11.48 13.14 -9.02
C SER A 40 -10.33 13.41 -8.05
N PRO A 41 -9.67 14.58 -8.16
CA PRO A 41 -8.68 15.02 -7.18
C PRO A 41 -9.32 15.55 -5.89
N ASN A 42 -10.64 15.82 -5.88
CA ASN A 42 -11.33 16.35 -4.72
C ASN A 42 -11.63 15.23 -3.70
N PRO A 43 -11.06 15.26 -2.48
CA PRO A 43 -11.30 14.22 -1.48
C PRO A 43 -12.75 14.12 -1.01
N ASP A 44 -13.51 15.22 -1.05
CA ASP A 44 -14.90 15.27 -0.57
C ASP A 44 -15.90 14.73 -1.61
N ASN A 45 -15.50 14.65 -2.87
CA ASN A 45 -16.34 14.21 -3.96
C ASN A 45 -15.52 13.37 -4.96
N SER A 46 -15.13 12.18 -4.51
CA SER A 46 -14.41 11.24 -5.35
C SER A 46 -14.75 9.79 -5.05
N THR A 47 -14.78 8.97 -6.11
CA THR A 47 -15.04 7.54 -6.07
C THR A 47 -13.75 6.76 -6.26
N ILE A 48 -13.57 5.72 -5.44
CA ILE A 48 -12.46 4.78 -5.61
C ILE A 48 -12.73 3.89 -6.84
N LEU A 49 -11.89 4.03 -7.86
CA LEU A 49 -11.94 3.25 -9.10
C LEU A 49 -11.17 1.94 -9.02
N GLY A 50 -10.18 1.85 -8.13
CA GLY A 50 -9.38 0.64 -7.95
C GLY A 50 -8.13 0.86 -7.13
N VAL A 51 -7.46 -0.24 -6.82
CA VAL A 51 -6.27 -0.24 -5.97
C VAL A 51 -5.18 -1.07 -6.62
N SER A 52 -3.96 -0.52 -6.69
CA SER A 52 -2.76 -1.21 -7.13
C SER A 52 -1.82 -1.46 -5.96
N MET A 53 -1.25 -2.66 -5.85
CA MET A 53 -0.25 -3.02 -4.84
C MET A 53 0.94 -3.73 -5.48
N PRO A 54 2.15 -3.62 -4.91
CA PRO A 54 3.32 -4.36 -5.37
C PRO A 54 3.08 -5.87 -5.23
N SER A 55 3.24 -6.60 -6.33
CA SER A 55 3.23 -8.05 -6.32
C SER A 55 4.65 -8.57 -6.01
N GLY A 56 4.73 -9.67 -5.26
CA GLY A 56 6.01 -10.35 -5.01
C GLY A 56 6.71 -10.87 -6.27
N ILE A 57 5.97 -11.02 -7.38
CA ILE A 57 6.49 -11.40 -8.70
C ILE A 57 5.75 -10.56 -9.75
N GLY A 58 6.48 -9.73 -10.50
CA GLY A 58 5.92 -8.96 -11.62
C GLY A 58 4.88 -7.90 -11.24
N TYR A 59 4.15 -7.44 -12.27
CA TYR A 59 3.29 -6.26 -12.29
C TYR A 59 2.31 -6.12 -11.12
N MET A 60 1.92 -4.87 -10.84
CA MET A 60 0.96 -4.48 -9.81
C MET A 60 -0.35 -5.28 -9.91
N LYS A 61 -0.80 -5.85 -8.79
CA LYS A 61 -2.17 -6.39 -8.73
C LYS A 61 -3.15 -5.23 -8.67
N ARG A 62 -3.93 -5.05 -9.73
CA ARG A 62 -5.07 -4.14 -9.75
C ARG A 62 -6.29 -4.89 -9.24
N ALA A 63 -6.76 -4.50 -8.07
CA ALA A 63 -8.00 -5.01 -7.50
C ALA A 63 -9.12 -4.00 -7.71
N LEU A 64 -10.28 -4.49 -8.14
CA LEU A 64 -11.51 -3.72 -8.07
C LEU A 64 -11.92 -3.57 -6.59
N PRO A 65 -12.32 -2.38 -6.15
CA PRO A 65 -12.72 -2.14 -4.77
C PRO A 65 -14.10 -2.77 -4.57
N THR A 66 -14.11 -4.06 -4.25
CA THR A 66 -15.33 -4.72 -3.78
C THR A 66 -15.61 -4.24 -2.35
N PHE A 67 -16.89 -3.99 -2.02
CA PHE A 67 -17.34 -3.45 -0.72
C PHE A 67 -16.73 -4.17 0.49
N LYS A 68 -16.42 -5.47 0.38
CA LYS A 68 -15.76 -6.26 1.43
C LYS A 68 -14.38 -5.72 1.87
N TYR A 69 -13.70 -4.93 1.04
CA TYR A 69 -12.37 -4.37 1.29
C TYR A 69 -12.39 -2.86 1.52
N VAL A 70 -13.56 -2.22 1.48
CA VAL A 70 -13.69 -0.78 1.64
C VAL A 70 -14.66 -0.49 2.79
N ILE A 71 -14.29 0.39 3.70
CA ILE A 71 -15.13 0.87 4.79
C ILE A 71 -15.89 2.08 4.24
N ASP A 72 -17.22 2.02 4.28
CA ASP A 72 -18.15 3.11 3.90
C ASP A 72 -17.88 3.76 2.54
N GLY A 73 -17.27 3.01 1.61
CA GLY A 73 -16.90 3.51 0.28
C GLY A 73 -15.67 4.42 0.23
N THR A 74 -15.09 4.80 1.37
CA THR A 74 -14.05 5.85 1.48
C THR A 74 -12.68 5.32 1.87
N ALA A 75 -12.59 4.27 2.69
CA ALA A 75 -11.32 3.77 3.22
C ALA A 75 -11.02 2.32 2.80
N VAL A 76 -9.89 2.10 2.13
CA VAL A 76 -9.46 0.76 1.70
C VAL A 76 -8.72 0.04 2.84
N LYS A 77 -9.08 -1.23 3.08
CA LYS A 77 -8.46 -2.07 4.11
C LYS A 77 -7.26 -2.84 3.57
N PHE A 78 -6.10 -2.65 4.21
CA PHE A 78 -4.85 -3.33 3.91
C PHE A 78 -4.37 -4.19 5.09
N ASP A 79 -3.69 -5.30 4.77
CA ASP A 79 -3.02 -6.20 5.71
C ASP A 79 -1.57 -6.40 5.26
N SER A 80 -0.63 -6.27 6.20
CA SER A 80 0.74 -6.72 6.02
C SER A 80 0.82 -8.22 6.26
N TYR A 81 1.17 -8.97 5.22
CA TYR A 81 1.19 -10.43 5.28
C TYR A 81 2.57 -11.00 5.00
N ARG A 82 2.75 -12.24 5.44
CA ARG A 82 3.88 -13.08 5.08
C ARG A 82 3.41 -14.14 4.08
N SER A 83 4.04 -14.21 2.91
CA SER A 83 3.71 -15.22 1.90
C SER A 83 3.96 -16.62 2.44
N PHE A 84 3.10 -17.55 2.06
CA PHE A 84 3.24 -18.96 2.44
C PHE A 84 4.56 -19.54 1.88
N TRP A 85 4.82 -19.32 0.60
CA TRP A 85 6.07 -19.69 -0.05
C TRP A 85 7.16 -18.65 0.22
N GLY A 86 8.25 -19.06 0.88
CA GLY A 86 9.44 -18.23 1.11
C GLY A 86 9.28 -17.15 2.19
N GLY A 87 8.11 -17.00 2.81
CA GLY A 87 7.91 -16.08 3.92
C GLY A 87 8.15 -14.61 3.58
N ARG A 88 7.94 -14.21 2.32
CA ARG A 88 8.17 -12.84 1.87
C ARG A 88 7.09 -11.92 2.43
N MET A 89 7.50 -10.77 2.95
CA MET A 89 6.58 -9.75 3.44
C MET A 89 5.98 -8.95 2.28
N GLY A 90 4.72 -8.54 2.41
CA GLY A 90 4.02 -7.71 1.43
C GLY A 90 2.73 -7.13 1.99
N ILE A 91 2.05 -6.31 1.18
CA ILE A 91 0.74 -5.73 1.49
C ILE A 91 -0.32 -6.38 0.59
N ARG A 92 -1.52 -6.62 1.14
CA ARG A 92 -2.68 -7.12 0.41
C ARG A 92 -3.98 -6.49 0.92
N LEU A 93 -5.05 -6.60 0.15
CA LEU A 93 -6.39 -6.29 0.64
C LEU A 93 -6.83 -7.29 1.71
N THR A 94 -7.59 -6.81 2.70
CA THR A 94 -8.10 -7.64 3.78
C THR A 94 -9.56 -7.34 4.09
N LYS A 95 -10.28 -8.34 4.59
CA LYS A 95 -11.63 -8.16 5.15
C LYS A 95 -11.59 -7.78 6.63
N LYS A 96 -10.49 -8.08 7.31
CA LYS A 96 -10.33 -7.85 8.75
C LYS A 96 -10.40 -6.35 9.05
N SER A 97 -11.01 -5.99 10.18
CA SER A 97 -10.84 -4.67 10.76
C SER A 97 -9.38 -4.45 11.16
N GLY A 98 -8.97 -3.20 11.19
CA GLY A 98 -7.65 -2.75 11.62
C GLY A 98 -7.72 -1.29 12.01
N ASP A 99 -6.56 -0.70 12.29
CA ASP A 99 -6.46 0.68 12.76
C ASP A 99 -6.03 1.63 11.63
N THR A 100 -6.36 2.90 11.80
CA THR A 100 -5.82 3.98 10.97
C THR A 100 -4.46 4.42 11.51
N GLN A 101 -3.62 4.99 10.63
CA GLN A 101 -2.34 5.57 11.01
C GLN A 101 -2.35 7.05 10.67
N ASP A 102 -1.66 7.86 11.48
CA ASP A 102 -1.48 9.28 11.18
C ASP A 102 -0.74 9.43 9.85
N LEU A 103 -1.37 10.13 8.91
CA LEU A 103 -0.87 10.33 7.57
C LEU A 103 -0.05 11.62 7.52
N THR A 104 1.22 11.50 7.10
CA THR A 104 2.02 12.65 6.67
C THR A 104 2.13 12.60 5.15
N THR A 105 1.65 13.62 4.46
CA THR A 105 1.78 13.69 2.99
C THR A 105 3.20 14.09 2.60
N TRP A 106 3.57 13.79 1.35
CA TRP A 106 4.90 14.16 0.84
C TRP A 106 5.11 15.68 0.88
N GLU A 107 4.08 16.46 0.57
CA GLU A 107 4.12 17.92 0.59
C GLU A 107 4.27 18.49 2.01
N GLN A 108 3.89 17.72 3.04
CA GLN A 108 4.05 18.10 4.44
C GLN A 108 5.45 17.75 5.00
N LEU A 109 6.27 16.99 4.25
CA LEU A 109 7.65 16.73 4.65
C LEU A 109 8.47 18.01 4.49
N THR A 110 9.07 18.46 5.58
CA THR A 110 9.98 19.61 5.54
C THR A 110 11.20 19.32 4.65
N GLU A 111 11.74 20.34 3.98
CA GLU A 111 12.83 20.20 2.99
C GLU A 111 14.05 19.44 3.50
N LYS A 112 14.30 19.45 4.82
CA LYS A 112 15.37 18.68 5.48
C LYS A 112 15.27 17.16 5.25
N PHE A 113 14.09 16.64 4.92
CA PHE A 113 13.84 15.21 4.70
C PHE A 113 13.64 14.84 3.22
N ALA A 114 13.53 15.83 2.32
CA ALA A 114 13.35 15.63 0.90
C ALA A 114 14.63 16.02 0.15
N ILE A 115 15.48 15.04 -0.17
CA ILE A 115 16.59 15.27 -1.10
C ILE A 115 15.97 15.39 -2.50
N ARG A 116 16.00 16.59 -3.08
CA ARG A 116 15.59 16.85 -4.47
C ARG A 116 16.63 16.33 -5.46
#